data_AF-K9SYE4-F1
#
_entry.id   AF-K9SYE4-F1
#
_cell.length_a   1.000
_cell.length_b   1.000
_cell.length_c   1.000
_cell.angle_alpha   90.00
_cell.angle_beta   90.00
_cell.angle_gamma   90.00
#
_symmetry.space_group_name_H-M   'P 1'
#
loop_
_entity.id
_entity.type
_entity.pdbx_description
1 polymer ?
#
loop_
_entity_poly.entity_id
_entity_poly.type
_entity_poly.pdbx_seq_one_letter_code
_entity_poly.pdbx_strand_id
1 'polypeptide(L)'
;MIKKIFLFSLFLTTNLTTNLFLVTNFGYSQSGNPKFDALLNQVQAKPGSIHWEGKGALIEDKASLVKGTNGIYVLGSHLSLSEEPSQVHLAVSEVVNGVVAINQRSFTAIINGPVYEVSGKVTFKVVGKSVSGTFTGDLYEIKGKKAKAEEKSSGKIAGNFTGLTLK
;
A
#
# COMPACT_ATOMS: atom_id res chain seq x y z
N MET A 1 -31.84 2.81 -18.55
CA MET A 1 -31.93 3.45 -17.21
C MET A 1 -30.54 3.93 -16.84
N ILE A 2 -30.24 5.20 -17.09
CA ILE A 2 -28.89 5.78 -16.95
C ILE A 2 -28.75 6.29 -15.51
N LYS A 3 -27.90 5.66 -14.70
CA LYS A 3 -27.57 6.17 -13.36
C LYS A 3 -26.41 7.17 -13.48
N LYS A 4 -26.70 8.42 -13.14
CA LYS A 4 -25.74 9.53 -13.00
C LYS A 4 -24.72 9.20 -11.91
N ILE A 5 -23.43 9.37 -12.21
CA ILE A 5 -22.34 9.34 -11.23
C ILE A 5 -22.09 10.78 -10.78
N PHE A 6 -22.18 11.02 -9.48
CA PHE A 6 -21.85 12.31 -8.86
C PHE A 6 -20.32 12.48 -8.82
N LEU A 7 -19.82 13.48 -9.54
CA LEU A 7 -18.49 14.04 -9.33
C LEU A 7 -18.52 14.83 -8.01
N PHE A 8 -17.60 14.54 -7.09
CA PHE A 8 -17.26 15.46 -6.01
C PHE A 8 -15.78 15.80 -6.12
N SER A 9 -15.51 17.04 -6.53
CA SER A 9 -14.19 17.67 -6.52
C SER A 9 -14.21 18.79 -5.47
N LEU A 10 -13.20 18.88 -4.59
CA LEU A 10 -12.94 20.11 -3.83
C LEU A 10 -11.48 20.28 -3.40
N PHE A 11 -11.09 21.55 -3.28
CA PHE A 11 -9.82 22.22 -3.54
C PHE A 11 -8.66 22.08 -2.54
N LEU A 12 -7.46 22.29 -3.12
CA LEU A 12 -6.20 22.74 -2.52
C LEU A 12 -6.36 24.01 -1.66
N THR A 13 -5.68 24.04 -0.50
CA THR A 13 -5.06 25.28 0.02
C THR A 13 -3.68 24.97 0.59
N THR A 14 -2.67 25.41 -0.17
CA THR A 14 -1.31 25.87 0.13
C THR A 14 -0.57 25.47 1.43
N ASN A 15 0.66 25.03 1.17
CA ASN A 15 1.91 25.09 1.93
C ASN A 15 2.35 23.86 2.74
N LEU A 16 3.63 23.52 2.49
CA LEU A 16 4.51 22.49 3.02
C LEU A 16 4.44 21.08 2.39
N THR A 17 5.52 20.81 1.64
CA THR A 17 6.13 19.52 1.28
C THR A 17 5.52 18.30 1.98
N THR A 18 4.45 17.78 1.39
CA THR A 18 3.97 16.43 1.64
C THR A 18 3.58 15.89 0.28
N ASN A 19 4.29 14.87 -0.21
CA ASN A 19 3.86 14.12 -1.39
C ASN A 19 2.61 13.33 -0.98
N LEU A 20 1.46 14.00 -1.11
CA LEU A 20 0.14 13.41 -0.95
C LEU A 20 -0.16 12.59 -2.21
N PHE A 21 -0.11 11.26 -2.09
CA PHE A 21 -0.61 10.37 -3.14
C PHE A 21 -2.14 10.46 -3.14
N LEU A 22 -2.69 11.30 -4.02
CA LEU A 22 -4.11 11.30 -4.37
C LEU A 22 -4.37 10.14 -5.34
N VAL A 23 -4.99 9.07 -4.85
CA VAL A 23 -5.47 7.97 -5.69
C VAL A 23 -6.93 8.27 -6.05
N THR A 24 -7.15 8.74 -7.27
CA THR A 24 -8.50 8.88 -7.83
C THR A 24 -8.91 7.61 -8.56
N ASN A 25 -10.22 7.36 -8.59
CA ASN A 25 -10.88 6.19 -9.18
C ASN A 25 -10.46 5.96 -10.65
N PHE A 26 -9.76 4.87 -10.93
CA PHE A 26 -9.53 4.40 -12.30
C PHE A 26 -10.42 3.18 -12.58
N GLY A 27 -11.61 3.40 -13.13
CA GLY A 27 -12.33 2.37 -13.86
C GLY A 27 -11.83 2.38 -15.30
N TYR A 28 -11.04 1.38 -15.72
CA TYR A 28 -10.58 1.05 -17.09
C TYR A 28 -10.47 2.19 -18.12
N SER A 29 -10.15 3.40 -17.67
CA SER A 29 -9.77 4.52 -18.52
C SER A 29 -8.26 4.48 -18.53
N GLN A 30 -7.68 4.26 -19.71
CA GLN A 30 -6.30 4.65 -19.96
C GLN A 30 -6.12 6.04 -19.34
N SER A 31 -5.10 6.21 -18.51
CA SER A 31 -4.85 7.49 -17.84
C SER A 31 -4.56 8.62 -18.84
N GLY A 32 -4.42 8.26 -20.13
CA GLY A 32 -3.93 9.14 -21.19
C GLY A 32 -2.43 9.38 -21.08
N ASN A 33 -1.77 8.82 -20.07
CA ASN A 33 -0.35 8.94 -19.81
C ASN A 33 0.34 7.59 -20.04
N PRO A 34 1.06 7.42 -21.17
CA PRO A 34 1.72 6.16 -21.51
C PRO A 34 2.68 5.64 -20.43
N LYS A 35 3.29 6.54 -19.64
CA LYS A 35 4.19 6.15 -18.54
C LYS A 35 3.41 5.56 -17.36
N PHE A 36 2.26 6.15 -17.03
CA PHE A 36 1.40 5.64 -15.97
C PHE A 36 0.73 4.34 -16.39
N ASP A 37 0.25 4.24 -17.63
CA ASP A 37 -0.36 3.02 -18.16
C ASP A 37 0.67 1.87 -18.25
N ALA A 38 1.91 2.16 -18.63
CA ALA A 38 3.01 1.18 -18.59
C ALA A 38 3.35 0.74 -17.15
N LEU A 39 3.36 1.67 -16.19
CA LEU A 39 3.57 1.36 -14.77
C LEU A 39 2.45 0.48 -14.22
N LEU A 40 1.19 0.82 -14.52
CA LEU A 40 0.01 0.07 -14.09
C LEU A 40 0.03 -1.35 -14.67
N ASN A 41 0.32 -1.50 -15.97
CA ASN A 41 0.48 -2.80 -16.61
C ASN A 41 1.64 -3.61 -16.00
N GLN A 42 2.75 -2.97 -15.66
CA GLN A 42 3.85 -3.64 -14.96
C GLN A 42 3.46 -4.07 -13.54
N VAL A 43 2.71 -3.25 -12.80
CA VAL A 43 2.20 -3.61 -11.47
C VAL A 43 1.22 -4.78 -11.56
N GLN A 44 0.42 -4.87 -12.62
CA GLN A 44 -0.60 -5.91 -12.83
C GLN A 44 -0.07 -7.20 -13.51
N ALA A 45 1.08 -7.15 -14.18
CA ALA A 45 1.64 -8.32 -14.86
C ALA A 45 2.33 -9.27 -13.86
N LYS A 46 1.73 -10.46 -13.64
CA LYS A 46 2.16 -11.52 -12.70
C LYS A 46 2.18 -11.09 -11.24
N PRO A 47 0.99 -10.83 -10.65
CA PRO A 47 0.90 -10.52 -9.23
C PRO A 47 1.32 -11.74 -8.40
N GLY A 48 2.07 -11.49 -7.33
CA GLY A 48 2.12 -12.44 -6.23
C GLY A 48 0.86 -12.32 -5.38
N SER A 49 0.90 -12.92 -4.19
CA SER A 49 -0.20 -12.87 -3.24
C SER A 49 0.27 -12.24 -1.93
N ILE A 50 -0.62 -11.51 -1.28
CA ILE A 50 -0.47 -11.04 0.09
C ILE A 50 -1.70 -11.46 0.90
N HIS A 51 -1.44 -11.97 2.09
CA HIS A 51 -2.45 -12.27 3.08
C HIS A 51 -2.11 -11.49 4.34
N TRP A 52 -3.08 -10.80 4.93
CA TRP A 52 -2.83 -10.05 6.15
C TRP A 52 -4.07 -9.89 7.01
N GLU A 53 -3.82 -9.68 8.29
CA GLU A 53 -4.81 -9.49 9.32
C GLU A 53 -4.47 -8.25 10.17
N GLY A 54 -5.51 -7.50 10.53
CA GLY A 54 -5.38 -6.33 11.38
C GLY A 54 -6.75 -5.76 11.72
N LYS A 55 -6.96 -5.39 12.99
CA LYS A 55 -8.23 -4.80 13.48
C LYS A 55 -9.49 -5.61 13.12
N GLY A 56 -9.38 -6.95 13.06
CA GLY A 56 -10.49 -7.85 12.71
C GLY A 56 -10.76 -7.98 11.22
N ALA A 57 -10.02 -7.28 10.36
CA ALA A 57 -10.00 -7.56 8.93
C ALA A 57 -9.04 -8.72 8.64
N LEU A 58 -9.45 -9.62 7.75
CA LEU A 58 -8.66 -10.69 7.16
C LEU A 58 -8.75 -10.54 5.65
N ILE A 59 -7.62 -10.25 5.01
CA ILE A 59 -7.59 -9.88 3.60
C ILE A 59 -6.63 -10.78 2.85
N GLU A 60 -7.11 -11.30 1.72
CA GLU A 60 -6.31 -11.97 0.70
C GLU A 60 -6.39 -11.15 -0.58
N ASP A 61 -5.24 -10.75 -1.09
CA ASP A 61 -5.19 -9.95 -2.30
C ASP A 61 -3.96 -10.29 -3.15
N LYS A 62 -4.00 -9.84 -4.39
CA LYS A 62 -2.85 -9.75 -5.28
C LYS A 62 -1.90 -8.69 -4.75
N ALA A 63 -0.60 -8.95 -4.89
CA ALA A 63 0.43 -8.02 -4.48
C ALA A 63 1.54 -7.89 -5.51
N SER A 64 2.21 -6.74 -5.45
CA SER A 64 3.40 -6.46 -6.23
C SER A 64 4.48 -5.84 -5.37
N LEU A 65 5.73 -6.10 -5.76
CA LEU A 65 6.92 -5.49 -5.21
C LEU A 65 7.57 -4.67 -6.31
N VAL A 66 7.66 -3.35 -6.11
CA VAL A 66 8.18 -2.42 -7.12
C VAL A 66 9.23 -1.54 -6.49
N LYS A 67 10.34 -1.34 -7.20
CA LYS A 67 11.36 -0.36 -6.82
C LYS A 67 10.91 1.03 -7.26
N GLY A 68 10.67 1.92 -6.30
CA GLY A 68 10.33 3.31 -6.53
C GLY A 68 11.55 4.19 -6.87
N THR A 69 11.26 5.44 -7.24
CA THR A 69 12.25 6.51 -7.37
C THR A 69 12.85 6.78 -5.99
N ASN A 70 14.19 6.76 -5.88
CA ASN A 70 14.98 6.84 -4.63
C ASN A 70 15.37 5.48 -4.01
N GLY A 71 15.11 4.37 -4.70
CA GLY A 71 15.58 3.05 -4.25
C GLY A 71 14.76 2.41 -3.14
N ILE A 72 13.70 3.08 -2.70
CA ILE A 72 12.69 2.52 -1.79
C ILE A 72 11.87 1.49 -2.55
N TYR A 73 11.69 0.31 -1.97
CA TYR A 73 10.80 -0.72 -2.51
C TYR A 73 9.43 -0.59 -1.86
N VAL A 74 8.38 -0.66 -2.67
CA VAL A 74 7.00 -0.68 -2.22
C VAL A 74 6.44 -2.06 -2.49
N LEU A 75 6.07 -2.76 -1.43
CA LEU A 75 5.28 -3.97 -1.44
C LEU A 75 3.85 -3.59 -1.05
N GLY A 76 2.85 -3.95 -1.84
CA GLY A 76 1.47 -3.73 -1.39
C GLY A 76 0.44 -4.51 -2.16
N SER A 77 -0.75 -4.56 -1.56
CA SER A 77 -1.97 -5.04 -2.21
C SER A 77 -2.26 -4.22 -3.47
N HIS A 78 -2.88 -4.87 -4.46
CA HIS A 78 -3.38 -4.18 -5.64
C HIS A 78 -4.56 -3.29 -5.26
N LEU A 79 -4.84 -2.28 -6.08
CA LEU A 79 -6.00 -1.43 -5.87
C LEU A 79 -7.27 -2.25 -6.14
N SER A 80 -7.96 -2.68 -5.08
CA SER A 80 -9.30 -3.26 -5.18
C SER A 80 -10.33 -2.15 -5.41
N LEU A 81 -11.28 -2.39 -6.33
CA LEU A 81 -12.36 -1.48 -6.71
C LEU A 81 -13.60 -1.58 -5.77
N SER A 82 -13.48 -2.21 -4.60
CA SER A 82 -14.61 -2.30 -3.66
C SER A 82 -14.89 -0.96 -2.97
N GLU A 83 -16.11 -0.75 -2.50
CA GLU A 83 -16.54 0.52 -1.87
C GLU A 83 -15.77 0.87 -0.58
N GLU A 84 -15.26 -0.12 0.15
CA GLU A 84 -14.33 0.07 1.28
C GLU A 84 -13.20 -0.98 1.26
N PRO A 85 -12.20 -0.85 0.36
CA PRO A 85 -11.16 -1.83 0.24
C PRO A 85 -10.18 -1.67 1.41
N SER A 86 -10.06 -2.71 2.23
CA SER A 86 -8.93 -2.83 3.15
C SER A 86 -7.67 -3.09 2.33
N GLN A 87 -6.64 -2.26 2.49
CA GLN A 87 -5.40 -2.28 1.71
C GLN A 87 -4.17 -2.13 2.61
N VAL A 88 -3.03 -2.64 2.16
CA VAL A 88 -1.76 -2.49 2.87
C VAL A 88 -0.63 -2.20 1.89
N HIS A 89 0.17 -1.18 2.21
CA HIS A 89 1.36 -0.79 1.47
C HIS A 89 2.54 -0.63 2.42
N LEU A 90 3.64 -1.28 2.06
CA LEU A 90 4.84 -1.45 2.85
C LEU A 90 6.00 -0.81 2.10
N ALA A 91 6.54 0.31 2.59
CA ALA A 91 7.77 0.89 2.05
C ALA A 91 8.99 0.41 2.84
N VAL A 92 9.97 -0.17 2.14
CA VAL A 92 11.24 -0.65 2.72
C VAL A 92 12.43 -0.10 1.95
N SER A 93 13.54 0.15 2.65
CA SER A 93 14.77 0.67 2.03
C SER A 93 15.48 -0.37 1.16
N GLU A 94 15.27 -1.65 1.44
CA GLU A 94 15.94 -2.76 0.76
C GLU A 94 15.13 -4.05 0.79
N VAL A 95 15.44 -4.96 -0.13
CA VAL A 95 14.87 -6.31 -0.21
C VAL A 95 16.01 -7.30 -0.21
N VAL A 96 16.36 -7.79 0.98
CA VAL A 96 17.47 -8.71 1.25
C VAL A 96 17.00 -9.86 2.13
N ASN A 97 17.67 -11.02 2.08
CA ASN A 97 17.31 -12.11 2.98
C ASN A 97 17.46 -11.68 4.46
N GLY A 98 16.42 -11.90 5.26
CA GLY A 98 16.41 -11.58 6.68
C GLY A 98 15.41 -10.49 7.05
N VAL A 99 15.63 -9.88 8.22
CA VAL A 99 14.71 -8.92 8.84
C VAL A 99 15.10 -7.50 8.45
N VAL A 100 14.15 -6.76 7.88
CA VAL A 100 14.26 -5.33 7.57
C VAL A 100 13.30 -4.59 8.49
N ALA A 101 13.82 -3.66 9.28
CA ALA A 101 13.04 -2.83 10.18
C ALA A 101 12.36 -1.68 9.41
N ILE A 102 11.19 -1.25 9.88
CA ILE A 102 10.41 -0.17 9.29
C ILE A 102 10.39 0.97 10.29
N ASN A 103 11.46 1.74 10.31
CA ASN A 103 11.76 2.63 11.42
C ASN A 103 11.12 4.04 11.32
N GLN A 104 10.21 4.29 10.37
CA GLN A 104 9.68 5.63 10.13
C GLN A 104 8.18 5.67 9.80
N ARG A 105 7.40 4.71 10.33
CA ARG A 105 5.95 4.64 10.04
C ARG A 105 5.65 4.66 8.54
N SER A 106 6.54 4.08 7.75
CA SER A 106 6.58 4.16 6.29
C SER A 106 5.58 3.21 5.61
N PHE A 107 4.77 2.56 6.42
CA PHE A 107 3.72 1.65 6.00
C PHE A 107 2.40 2.36 6.12
N THR A 108 1.54 2.18 5.14
CA THR A 108 0.17 2.64 5.21
C THR A 108 -0.76 1.43 5.13
N ALA A 109 -1.75 1.40 6.01
CA ALA A 109 -2.84 0.45 5.95
C ALA A 109 -4.15 1.22 5.92
N ILE A 110 -5.07 0.82 5.05
CA ILE A 110 -6.46 1.24 5.10
C ILE A 110 -7.23 0.03 5.58
N ILE A 111 -7.94 0.13 6.70
CA ILE A 111 -8.64 -1.02 7.28
C ILE A 111 -10.08 -0.60 7.57
N ASN A 112 -11.02 -1.04 6.73
CA ASN A 112 -12.46 -0.71 6.83
C ASN A 112 -12.74 0.81 6.93
N GLY A 113 -12.03 1.63 6.15
CA GLY A 113 -12.19 3.09 6.10
C GLY A 113 -11.03 3.86 6.75
N PRO A 114 -10.74 3.69 8.06
CA PRO A 114 -9.62 4.37 8.71
C PRO A 114 -8.26 4.08 8.08
N VAL A 115 -7.41 5.11 8.08
CA VAL A 115 -6.03 5.05 7.60
C VAL A 115 -5.08 4.95 8.79
N TYR A 116 -4.07 4.10 8.66
CA TYR A 116 -3.07 3.84 9.69
C TYR A 116 -1.67 3.99 9.11
N GLU A 117 -0.81 4.64 9.88
CA GLU A 117 0.64 4.49 9.78
C GLU A 117 1.06 3.21 10.51
N VAL A 118 1.99 2.43 9.94
CA VAL A 118 2.49 1.20 10.59
C VAL A 118 3.98 1.28 10.87
N SER A 119 4.37 0.92 12.09
CA SER A 119 5.77 0.71 12.47
C SER A 119 5.99 -0.77 12.76
N GLY A 120 7.09 -1.36 12.32
CA GLY A 120 7.29 -2.79 12.51
C GLY A 120 8.51 -3.36 11.82
N LYS A 121 8.38 -4.60 11.32
CA LYS A 121 9.41 -5.26 10.52
C LYS A 121 8.83 -6.13 9.41
N VAL A 122 9.63 -6.33 8.37
CA VAL A 122 9.42 -7.33 7.31
C VAL A 122 10.53 -8.36 7.38
N THR A 123 10.20 -9.63 7.22
CA THR A 123 11.19 -10.70 7.01
C THR A 123 11.09 -11.16 5.57
N PHE A 124 12.13 -10.94 4.79
CA PHE A 124 12.20 -11.35 3.39
C PHE A 124 12.95 -12.68 3.23
N LYS A 125 12.45 -13.49 2.31
CA LYS A 125 13.12 -14.63 1.70
C LYS A 125 13.25 -14.36 0.21
N VAL A 126 14.49 -14.24 -0.25
CA VAL A 126 14.85 -13.92 -1.64
C VAL A 126 15.60 -15.10 -2.24
N VAL A 127 15.04 -15.68 -3.30
CA VAL A 127 15.64 -16.79 -4.06
C VAL A 127 15.65 -16.42 -5.54
N GLY A 128 16.82 -16.05 -6.08
CA GLY A 128 16.92 -15.47 -7.41
C GLY A 128 16.13 -14.16 -7.49
N LYS A 129 15.18 -14.06 -8.42
CA LYS A 129 14.26 -12.92 -8.53
C LYS A 129 12.97 -13.08 -7.70
N SER A 130 12.73 -14.27 -7.15
CA SER A 130 11.51 -14.57 -6.40
C SER A 130 11.63 -14.07 -4.96
N VAL A 131 10.57 -13.42 -4.49
CA VAL A 131 10.47 -12.84 -3.15
C VAL A 131 9.23 -13.36 -2.44
N SER A 132 9.42 -13.77 -1.20
CA SER A 132 8.35 -14.10 -0.25
C SER A 132 8.74 -13.63 1.15
N GLY A 133 7.82 -13.70 2.11
CA GLY A 133 8.11 -13.25 3.45
C GLY A 133 6.90 -13.04 4.34
N THR A 134 7.16 -12.46 5.50
CA THR A 134 6.17 -12.09 6.50
C THR A 134 6.41 -10.67 6.99
N PHE A 135 5.39 -10.04 7.55
CA PHE A 135 5.53 -8.75 8.21
C PHE A 135 4.69 -8.69 9.48
N THR A 136 5.13 -7.87 10.42
CA THR A 136 4.37 -7.54 11.63
C THR A 136 4.58 -6.08 11.99
N GLY A 137 3.59 -5.46 12.61
CA GLY A 137 3.69 -4.08 13.05
C GLY A 137 2.58 -3.61 13.98
N ASP A 138 2.76 -2.39 14.47
CA ASP A 138 1.81 -1.65 15.28
C ASP A 138 1.12 -0.57 14.43
N LEU A 139 -0.19 -0.43 14.60
CA LEU A 139 -1.05 0.47 13.84
C LEU A 139 -1.26 1.79 14.59
N TYR A 140 -0.93 2.91 13.96
CA TYR A 140 -1.14 4.26 14.49
C TYR A 140 -2.17 4.96 13.62
N GLU A 141 -3.36 5.23 14.18
CA GLU A 141 -4.48 5.78 13.42
C GLU A 141 -4.23 7.22 12.99
N ILE A 142 -4.64 7.57 11.78
CA ILE A 142 -4.70 8.94 11.29
C ILE A 142 -6.16 9.39 11.35
N LYS A 143 -6.48 10.30 12.29
CA LYS A 143 -7.86 10.76 12.51
C LYS A 143 -8.19 12.01 11.69
N GLY A 144 -9.26 11.92 10.89
CA GLY A 144 -9.83 13.05 10.15
C GLY A 144 -8.83 13.67 9.16
N LYS A 145 -8.76 15.00 9.10
CA LYS A 145 -7.83 15.73 8.21
C LYS A 145 -6.43 15.96 8.81
N LYS A 146 -6.07 15.26 9.89
CA LYS A 146 -4.76 15.47 10.55
C LYS A 146 -3.66 14.87 9.69
N ALA A 147 -2.54 15.59 9.57
CA ALA A 147 -1.38 15.16 8.80
C ALA A 147 -0.46 14.17 9.56
N LYS A 148 -0.75 13.88 10.84
CA LYS A 148 0.08 13.01 11.69
C LYS A 148 -0.76 11.92 12.30
N ALA A 149 -0.24 10.70 12.30
CA ALA A 149 -0.82 9.60 13.04
C ALA A 149 -0.70 9.78 14.55
N GLU A 150 -1.54 9.07 15.30
CA GLU A 150 -1.50 9.06 16.76
C GLU A 150 -0.14 8.58 17.31
N GLU A 151 0.20 9.03 18.52
CA GLU A 151 1.41 8.59 19.21
C GLU A 151 1.25 7.18 19.78
N LYS A 152 0.02 6.82 20.21
CA LYS A 152 -0.30 5.52 20.77
C LYS A 152 -0.75 4.57 19.68
N SER A 153 -0.28 3.34 19.76
CA SER A 153 -0.77 2.27 18.90
C SER A 153 -2.25 1.98 19.22
N SER A 154 -3.02 1.75 18.16
CA SER A 154 -4.44 1.42 18.14
C SER A 154 -4.70 -0.05 17.82
N GLY A 155 -3.63 -0.84 17.60
CA GLY A 155 -3.71 -2.25 17.28
C GLY A 155 -2.43 -2.82 16.65
N LYS A 156 -2.52 -4.07 16.19
CA LYS A 156 -1.44 -4.77 15.50
C LYS A 156 -1.90 -5.20 14.11
N ILE A 157 -0.91 -5.39 13.25
CA ILE A 157 -1.08 -5.96 11.91
C ILE A 157 -0.01 -7.02 11.68
N ALA A 158 -0.38 -8.09 11.00
CA ALA A 158 0.53 -9.15 10.60
C ALA A 158 0.13 -9.70 9.24
N GLY A 159 1.07 -10.27 8.51
CA GLY A 159 0.77 -10.89 7.24
C GLY A 159 1.93 -11.62 6.61
N ASN A 160 1.66 -12.23 5.46
CA ASN A 160 2.61 -12.93 4.62
C ASN A 160 2.41 -12.60 3.15
N PHE A 161 3.46 -12.78 2.36
CA PHE A 161 3.42 -12.57 0.92
C PHE A 161 4.26 -13.61 0.20
N THR A 162 3.81 -14.01 -0.98
CA THR A 162 4.44 -15.06 -1.78
C THR A 162 4.33 -14.75 -3.27
N GLY A 163 5.18 -15.39 -4.08
CA GLY A 163 5.10 -15.28 -5.54
C GLY A 163 5.46 -13.89 -6.10
N LEU A 164 6.05 -13.00 -5.29
CA LEU A 164 6.48 -11.69 -5.76
C LEU A 164 7.78 -11.84 -6.57
N THR A 165 8.01 -10.90 -7.49
CA THR A 165 9.23 -10.85 -8.30
C THR A 165 9.86 -9.48 -8.18
N LEU A 166 11.17 -9.41 -7.93
CA LEU A 166 11.95 -8.18 -8.03
C LEU A 166 12.01 -7.74 -9.50
N LYS A 167 11.37 -6.62 -9.80
CA LYS A 167 11.41 -5.96 -11.11
C LYS A 167 12.41 -4.82 -11.12
#